data_AF-A0A6B8W7T6-F1
#
_entry.id   AF-A0A6B8W7T6-F1
#
_cell.length_a   1.000
_cell.length_b   1.000
_cell.length_c   1.000
_cell.angle_alpha   90.00
_cell.angle_beta   90.00
_cell.angle_gamma   90.00
#
_symmetry.space_group_name_H-M   'P 1'
#
loop_
_entity.id
_entity.type
_entity.pdbx_description
1 polymer ?
#
loop_
_entity_poly.entity_id
_entity_poly.type
_entity_poly.pdbx_seq_one_letter_code
_entity_poly.pdbx_strand_id
1 'polypeptide(L)'
;MNYFENMPNELKSRSEAVAVEVRAELARQEKTINQVADYVGIPVSTMRRSVKGQRPFTIDELGAVSEFLGVGIVQLLKRTTTAPGTAA
;
A
#
# COMPACT_ATOMS: atom_id res chain seq x y z
N MET A 1 -22.68 16.77 5.01
CA MET A 1 -21.94 16.74 3.73
C MET A 1 -21.02 15.52 3.77
N ASN A 2 -21.44 14.37 3.22
CA ASN A 2 -20.59 13.18 3.15
C ASN A 2 -19.60 13.37 1.99
N TYR A 3 -18.34 13.65 2.31
CA TYR A 3 -17.26 13.79 1.33
C TYR A 3 -16.95 12.49 0.53
N PHE A 4 -17.62 11.38 0.87
CA PHE A 4 -17.42 10.08 0.24
C PHE A 4 -18.24 9.86 -1.04
N GLU A 5 -19.27 10.66 -1.33
CA GLU A 5 -20.15 10.42 -2.49
C GLU A 5 -19.68 11.06 -3.81
N ASN A 6 -18.78 12.05 -3.77
CA ASN A 6 -18.36 12.79 -4.97
C ASN A 6 -16.84 12.91 -5.09
N MET A 7 -16.08 11.84 -4.83
CA MET A 7 -14.71 11.78 -5.36
C MET A 7 -14.80 11.43 -6.84
N PRO A 8 -14.50 12.37 -7.75
CA PRO A 8 -14.41 12.07 -9.16
C PRO A 8 -13.29 11.06 -9.36
N ASN A 9 -13.42 10.27 -10.42
CA ASN A 9 -12.44 9.33 -10.93
C ASN A 9 -11.12 10.04 -11.35
N GLU A 10 -10.40 10.61 -10.41
CA GLU A 10 -9.09 11.23 -10.63
C GLU A 10 -8.03 10.16 -10.42
N LEU A 11 -7.56 9.55 -11.52
CA LEU A 11 -6.27 8.86 -11.65
C LEU A 11 -5.91 7.92 -10.46
N LYS A 12 -6.34 6.64 -10.45
CA LYS A 12 -5.92 5.57 -9.50
C LYS A 12 -5.67 6.03 -8.05
N SER A 13 -6.58 5.72 -7.12
CA SER A 13 -6.50 6.26 -5.75
C SER A 13 -5.12 6.10 -5.10
N ARG A 14 -4.68 7.07 -4.29
CA ARG A 14 -3.39 7.00 -3.55
C ARG A 14 -3.17 5.66 -2.84
N SER A 15 -4.24 5.03 -2.38
CA SER A 15 -4.23 3.70 -1.75
C SER A 15 -3.74 2.59 -2.70
N GLU A 16 -4.10 2.65 -3.99
CA GLU A 16 -3.61 1.71 -5.00
C GLU A 16 -2.11 1.91 -5.26
N ALA A 17 -1.65 3.17 -5.32
CA ALA A 17 -0.23 3.48 -5.50
C ALA A 17 0.62 2.99 -4.31
N VAL A 18 0.10 3.15 -3.07
CA VAL A 18 0.70 2.57 -1.86
C VAL A 18 0.74 1.04 -1.96
N ALA A 19 -0.35 0.40 -2.36
CA ALA A 19 -0.40 -1.05 -2.50
C ALA A 19 0.60 -1.59 -3.55
N VAL A 20 0.80 -0.86 -4.65
CA VAL A 20 1.83 -1.16 -5.66
C VAL A 20 3.23 -1.07 -5.06
N GLU A 21 3.54 0.02 -4.36
CA GLU A 21 4.87 0.19 -3.76
C GLU A 21 5.15 -0.83 -2.65
N VAL A 22 4.16 -1.15 -1.81
CA VAL A 22 4.28 -2.23 -0.80
C VAL A 22 4.60 -3.57 -1.47
N ARG A 23 3.91 -3.92 -2.56
CA ARG A 23 4.23 -5.15 -3.31
C ARG A 23 5.62 -5.13 -3.93
N ALA A 24 6.01 -3.99 -4.49
CA ALA A 24 7.33 -3.83 -5.08
C ALA A 24 8.43 -4.04 -4.01
N GLU A 25 8.26 -3.45 -2.82
CA GLU A 25 9.23 -3.58 -1.73
C GLU A 25 9.25 -5.01 -1.14
N LEU A 26 8.08 -5.66 -0.97
CA LEU A 26 8.02 -7.07 -0.58
C LEU A 26 8.80 -7.96 -1.55
N ALA A 27 8.65 -7.72 -2.86
CA ALA A 27 9.38 -8.46 -3.90
C ALA A 27 10.89 -8.20 -3.85
N ARG A 28 11.32 -6.93 -3.66
CA ARG A 28 12.74 -6.57 -3.53
C ARG A 28 13.43 -7.26 -2.35
N GLN A 29 12.69 -7.50 -1.27
CA GLN A 29 13.19 -8.13 -0.05
C GLN A 29 12.91 -9.63 0.03
N GLU A 30 12.32 -10.23 -1.01
CA GLU A 30 11.90 -11.64 -1.03
C GLU A 30 10.97 -12.02 0.14
N LYS A 31 10.20 -11.04 0.64
CA LYS A 31 9.24 -11.23 1.74
C LYS A 31 7.86 -11.57 1.18
N THR A 32 7.19 -12.50 1.84
CA THR A 32 5.88 -13.01 1.43
C THR A 32 4.73 -12.24 2.06
N ILE A 33 3.55 -12.33 1.42
CA ILE A 33 2.31 -11.75 1.95
C ILE A 33 1.94 -12.38 3.31
N ASN A 34 2.26 -13.65 3.53
CA ASN A 34 1.98 -14.31 4.81
C ASN A 34 2.83 -13.71 5.93
N GLN A 35 4.14 -13.54 5.70
CA GLN A 35 5.04 -12.97 6.70
C GLN A 35 4.62 -11.56 7.15
N VAL A 36 4.23 -10.70 6.20
CA VAL A 36 3.76 -9.35 6.56
C VAL A 36 2.37 -9.39 7.21
N ALA A 37 1.48 -10.30 6.82
CA ALA A 37 0.19 -10.46 7.47
C ALA A 37 0.34 -10.91 8.93
N ASP A 38 1.25 -11.87 9.17
CA ASP A 38 1.58 -12.39 10.50
C ASP A 38 2.20 -11.29 11.37
N TYR A 39 3.12 -10.48 10.81
CA TYR A 39 3.73 -9.36 11.53
C TYR A 39 2.73 -8.26 11.89
N VAL A 40 1.85 -7.89 10.95
CA VAL A 40 0.84 -6.84 11.14
C VAL A 40 -0.31 -7.32 12.03
N GLY A 41 -0.49 -8.63 12.21
CA GLY A 41 -1.54 -9.22 13.04
C GLY A 41 -2.92 -9.21 12.38
N ILE A 42 -2.99 -9.31 11.05
CA ILE A 42 -4.26 -9.36 10.31
C ILE A 42 -4.38 -10.64 9.48
N PRO A 43 -5.60 -11.12 9.17
CA PRO A 43 -5.77 -12.27 8.30
C PRO A 43 -5.09 -12.08 6.93
N VAL A 44 -4.43 -13.14 6.43
CA VAL A 44 -3.78 -13.15 5.11
C VAL A 44 -4.74 -12.73 4.00
N SER A 45 -6.02 -13.10 4.08
CA SER A 45 -7.06 -12.69 3.12
C SER A 45 -7.27 -11.18 3.10
N THR A 46 -7.24 -10.52 4.25
CA THR A 46 -7.31 -9.06 4.39
C THR A 46 -6.06 -8.43 3.83
N MET A 47 -4.87 -8.91 4.20
CA MET A 47 -3.60 -8.41 3.66
C MET A 47 -3.54 -8.53 2.14
N ARG A 48 -3.99 -9.66 1.57
CA ARG A 48 -4.10 -9.87 0.12
C ARG A 48 -4.98 -8.84 -0.57
N ARG A 49 -6.10 -8.45 0.03
CA ARG A 49 -6.96 -7.37 -0.50
C ARG A 49 -6.24 -6.02 -0.45
N SER A 50 -5.54 -5.73 0.65
CA SER A 50 -4.78 -4.49 0.81
C SER A 50 -3.64 -4.36 -0.20
N VAL A 51 -2.78 -5.37 -0.34
CA VAL A 51 -1.67 -5.33 -1.31
C VAL A 51 -2.13 -5.33 -2.77
N LYS A 52 -3.37 -5.78 -3.05
CA LYS A 52 -4.00 -5.66 -4.38
C LYS A 52 -4.66 -4.30 -4.63
N GLY A 53 -4.69 -3.40 -3.64
CA GLY A 53 -5.36 -2.10 -3.74
C GLY A 53 -6.89 -2.17 -3.61
N GLN A 54 -7.46 -3.33 -3.26
CA GLN A 54 -8.91 -3.52 -3.11
C GLN A 54 -9.45 -2.97 -1.78
N ARG A 55 -8.55 -2.73 -0.83
CA ARG A 55 -8.81 -2.11 0.47
C ARG A 55 -7.63 -1.18 0.78
N PRO A 56 -7.87 0.05 1.27
CA PRO A 56 -6.78 0.90 1.73
C PRO A 56 -6.17 0.33 3.02
N PHE A 57 -4.85 0.50 3.18
CA PHE A 57 -4.22 0.32 4.49
C PHE A 57 -4.72 1.40 5.44
N THR A 58 -5.01 1.03 6.69
CA THR A 58 -5.09 2.05 7.76
C THR A 58 -3.71 2.63 8.04
N ILE A 59 -3.63 3.74 8.77
CA ILE A 59 -2.35 4.33 9.15
C ILE A 59 -1.55 3.37 10.04
N ASP A 60 -2.21 2.66 10.97
CA ASP A 60 -1.56 1.68 11.85
C ASP A 60 -1.05 0.45 11.06
N GLU A 61 -1.88 -0.07 10.14
CA GLU A 61 -1.48 -1.17 9.26
C GLU A 61 -0.28 -0.77 8.40
N LEU A 62 -0.29 0.45 7.82
CA LEU A 62 0.82 0.94 7.00
C LEU A 62 2.09 1.19 7.84
N GLY A 63 1.93 1.67 9.08
CA GLY A 63 3.03 1.80 10.05
C GLY A 63 3.71 0.46 10.31
N ALA A 64 2.94 -0.57 10.66
CA ALA A 64 3.47 -1.92 10.90
C ALA A 64 4.09 -2.54 9.63
N VAL A 65 3.48 -2.33 8.45
CA VAL A 65 4.10 -2.74 7.17
C VAL A 65 5.45 -2.03 6.96
N SER A 66 5.53 -0.74 7.26
CA SER A 66 6.75 0.06 7.11
C SER A 66 7.88 -0.44 8.02
N GLU A 67 7.55 -0.79 9.26
CA GLU A 67 8.45 -1.40 10.24
C GLU A 67 8.93 -2.78 9.78
N PHE A 68 8.00 -3.63 9.33
CA PHE A 68 8.33 -4.95 8.78
C PHE A 68 9.28 -4.87 7.59
N LEU A 69 9.10 -3.88 6.72
CA LEU A 69 9.94 -3.64 5.56
C LEU A 69 11.25 -2.92 5.91
N GLY A 70 11.40 -2.38 7.12
CA GLY A 70 12.56 -1.55 7.48
C GLY A 70 12.68 -0.28 6.64
N VAL A 71 11.56 0.23 6.10
CA VAL A 71 11.50 1.44 5.27
C VAL A 71 10.56 2.41 5.94
N GLY A 72 11.04 3.61 6.29
CA GLY A 72 10.19 4.61 6.93
C GLY A 72 8.96 4.97 6.09
N ILE A 73 7.80 5.12 6.74
CA ILE A 73 6.50 5.35 6.09
C ILE A 73 6.52 6.51 5.07
N VAL A 74 7.20 7.62 5.39
CA VAL A 74 7.34 8.78 4.50
C VAL A 74 8.11 8.43 3.22
N GLN A 75 9.13 7.57 3.32
CA GLN A 75 9.91 7.14 2.17
C GLN A 75 9.08 6.26 1.23
N LEU A 76 8.25 5.37 1.80
CA LEU A 76 7.33 4.54 1.03
C LEU A 76 6.32 5.42 0.26
N LEU A 77 5.75 6.44 0.92
CA LEU A 77 4.84 7.39 0.28
C LEU A 77 5.50 8.28 -0.79
N LYS A 78 6.76 8.68 -0.63
CA LYS A 78 7.48 9.45 -1.68
C LYS A 78 7.63 8.64 -2.97
N ARG A 79 7.86 7.34 -2.87
CA ARG A 79 8.03 6.45 -4.03
C ARG A 79 6.75 6.27 -4.82
N THR A 80 5.58 6.32 -4.17
CA THR A 80 4.28 6.27 -4.88
C THR A 80 4.05 7.49 -5.78
N THR A 81 4.67 8.63 -5.46
CA THR A 81 4.58 9.87 -6.24
C THR A 81 5.50 9.84 -7.47
N THR A 82 6.45 8.90 -7.52
CA THR A 82 7.53 8.86 -8.53
C THR A 82 7.21 7.88 -9.68
N ALA A 83 5.94 7.62 -9.97
CA ALA A 83 5.54 6.95 -11.21
C ALA A 83 5.05 7.98 -12.24
N PRO A 84 5.93 8.59 -13.06
CA PRO A 84 5.50 9.24 -14.29
C PRO A 84 5.06 8.15 -15.27
N GLY A 85 3.76 8.05 -15.48
CA GLY A 85 3.14 7.08 -16.37
C GLY A 85 2.22 7.72 -17.40
N THR A 86 2.68 8.77 -18.11
CA THR A 86 2.21 9.11 -19.47
C THR A 86 3.27 9.91 -20.25
N ALA A 87 4.32 9.25 -20.73
CA ALA A 87 5.16 9.76 -21.82
C ALA A 87 5.79 8.57 -22.58
N ALA A 88 5.06 8.05 -23.56
CA ALA A 88 5.52 7.42 -24.80
C ALA A 88 4.28 7.08 -25.64
#